data_AF-A0A7S0Q5H7-F1
#
_entry.id   AF-A0A7S0Q5H7-F1
#
_cell.length_a   1.000
_cell.length_b   1.000
_cell.length_c   1.000
_cell.angle_alpha   90.00
_cell.angle_beta   90.00
_cell.angle_gamma   90.00
#
_symmetry.space_group_name_H-M   'P 1'
#
loop_
_entity.id
_entity.type
_entity.pdbx_description
1 polymer ?
#
loop_
_entity_poly.entity_id
_entity_poly.type
_entity_poly.pdbx_seq_one_letter_code
_entity_poly.pdbx_strand_id
1 'polypeptide(L)'
;QNYRSYQLVDEAMWLGNAMVINSWRQRSLGLDQVRVVGGGGVLNSLSVPFSFMWSPAFVPKPGDWPDHVEVVGSFDFKQSGQGTAFDESPFGGLLAWLAQG
;
A
#
# COMPACT_ATOMS: atom_id res chain seq x y z
N GLN A 1 -11.01 16.90 -9.05
CA GLN A 1 -9.88 15.96 -8.98
C GLN A 1 -10.42 14.57 -9.32
N ASN A 2 -9.80 13.86 -10.27
CA ASN A 2 -10.40 12.69 -10.94
C ASN A 2 -10.20 11.37 -10.18
N TYR A 3 -10.76 11.21 -8.97
CA TYR A 3 -10.60 10.05 -8.06
C TYR A 3 -11.06 8.65 -8.60
N ARG A 4 -11.40 8.55 -9.88
CA ARG A 4 -12.05 7.36 -10.46
C ARG A 4 -11.07 6.21 -10.69
N SER A 5 -9.81 6.47 -11.05
CA SER A 5 -8.87 5.37 -11.34
C SER A 5 -8.41 4.68 -10.07
N TYR A 6 -8.16 5.46 -9.01
CA TYR A 6 -7.85 4.93 -7.69
C TYR A 6 -8.98 4.03 -7.17
N GLN A 7 -10.24 4.48 -7.22
CA GLN A 7 -11.38 3.66 -6.77
C GLN A 7 -11.47 2.32 -7.51
N LEU A 8 -11.22 2.30 -8.81
CA LEU A 8 -11.25 1.07 -9.60
C LEU A 8 -10.12 0.11 -9.19
N VAL A 9 -8.91 0.63 -9.01
CA VAL A 9 -7.75 -0.18 -8.60
C VAL A 9 -7.91 -0.71 -7.18
N ASP A 10 -8.36 0.13 -6.26
CA ASP A 10 -8.59 -0.20 -4.85
C ASP A 10 -9.70 -1.25 -4.71
N GLU A 11 -10.80 -1.10 -5.44
CA GLU A 11 -11.88 -2.08 -5.46
C GLU A 11 -11.44 -3.41 -6.11
N ALA A 12 -10.65 -3.37 -7.19
CA ALA A 12 -10.12 -4.58 -7.81
C ALA A 12 -9.17 -5.34 -6.88
N MET A 13 -8.28 -4.62 -6.18
CA MET A 13 -7.39 -5.19 -5.17
C MET A 13 -8.20 -5.76 -4.00
N TRP A 14 -9.22 -5.04 -3.56
CA TRP A 14 -10.10 -5.51 -2.50
C TRP A 14 -10.82 -6.79 -2.89
N LEU A 15 -11.46 -6.86 -4.06
CA LEU A 15 -12.20 -8.04 -4.52
C LEU A 15 -11.32 -9.31 -4.57
N GLY A 16 -10.06 -9.18 -5.00
CA GLY A 16 -9.12 -10.30 -5.04
C GLY A 16 -8.71 -10.82 -3.65
N ASN A 17 -8.75 -9.96 -2.64
CA ASN A 17 -8.20 -10.26 -1.30
C ASN A 17 -9.26 -10.31 -0.19
N ALA A 18 -10.48 -9.84 -0.43
CA ALA A 18 -11.51 -9.62 0.58
C ALA A 18 -11.82 -10.88 1.39
N MET A 19 -11.86 -12.05 0.74
CA MET A 19 -12.15 -13.31 1.42
C MET A 19 -11.06 -13.70 2.41
N VAL A 20 -9.78 -13.58 2.01
CA VAL A 20 -8.63 -13.91 2.86
C VAL A 20 -8.52 -12.91 4.02
N ILE A 21 -8.65 -11.62 3.72
CA ILE A 21 -8.59 -10.54 4.72
C ILE A 21 -9.72 -10.70 5.73
N ASN A 22 -10.97 -10.92 5.29
CA ASN A 22 -12.10 -11.10 6.20
C ASN A 22 -11.96 -12.38 7.06
N SER A 23 -11.42 -13.45 6.48
CA SER A 23 -11.14 -14.68 7.24
C SER A 23 -10.11 -14.42 8.35
N TRP A 24 -9.05 -13.68 8.05
CA TRP A 24 -8.05 -13.28 9.03
C TRP A 24 -8.63 -12.33 10.10
N ARG A 25 -9.43 -11.33 9.69
CA ARG A 25 -10.10 -10.40 10.61
C ARG A 25 -10.94 -11.14 11.66
N GLN A 26 -11.73 -12.12 11.24
CA GLN A 26 -12.57 -12.89 12.17
C GLN A 26 -11.77 -13.87 13.03
N ARG A 27 -10.86 -14.65 12.42
CA ARG A 27 -10.19 -15.75 13.10
C ARG A 27 -9.03 -15.32 14.00
N SER A 28 -8.29 -14.29 13.59
CA SER A 28 -7.08 -13.85 14.28
C SER A 28 -7.31 -12.61 15.14
N LEU A 29 -8.16 -11.69 14.67
CA LEU A 29 -8.38 -10.41 15.36
C LEU A 29 -9.74 -10.31 16.07
N GLY A 30 -10.68 -11.22 15.82
CA GLY A 30 -12.05 -11.13 16.36
C GLY A 30 -12.84 -9.91 15.85
N LEU A 31 -12.45 -9.35 14.70
CA LEU A 31 -13.09 -8.18 14.09
C LEU A 31 -14.19 -8.57 13.11
N ASP A 32 -15.16 -7.68 12.95
CA ASP A 32 -16.21 -7.82 11.95
C ASP A 32 -15.66 -7.82 10.51
N GLN A 33 -16.34 -8.56 9.63
CA GLN A 33 -16.04 -8.55 8.19
C GLN A 33 -16.35 -7.20 7.57
N VAL A 34 -15.51 -6.82 6.61
CA VAL A 34 -15.78 -5.71 5.70
C VAL A 34 -16.54 -6.26 4.49
N ARG A 35 -17.46 -5.47 3.92
CA ARG A 35 -18.24 -5.88 2.75
C ARG A 35 -17.32 -6.24 1.60
N VAL A 36 -17.62 -7.34 0.90
CA VAL A 36 -16.82 -7.79 -0.26
C VAL A 36 -16.91 -6.81 -1.42
N VAL A 37 -18.08 -6.21 -1.66
CA VAL A 37 -18.30 -5.19 -2.69
C VAL A 37 -18.47 -3.83 -2.01
N GLY A 38 -17.77 -2.81 -2.49
CA GLY A 38 -17.74 -1.45 -1.95
C GLY A 38 -16.90 -1.32 -0.67
N GLY A 39 -16.09 -2.35 -0.35
CA GLY A 39 -15.24 -2.37 0.84
C GLY A 39 -13.84 -1.81 0.63
N GLY A 40 -13.39 -1.64 -0.63
CA GLY A 40 -12.02 -1.20 -0.93
C GLY A 40 -11.71 0.18 -0.36
N GLY A 41 -12.68 1.08 -0.38
CA GLY A 41 -12.48 2.47 0.05
C GLY A 41 -12.22 2.69 1.55
N VAL A 42 -12.22 1.66 2.40
CA VAL A 42 -11.96 1.80 3.84
C VAL A 42 -10.56 2.35 4.12
N LEU A 43 -9.55 1.86 3.39
CA LEU A 43 -8.16 2.31 3.57
C LEU A 43 -7.99 3.79 3.20
N ASN A 44 -8.57 4.18 2.06
CA ASN A 44 -8.55 5.58 1.63
C ASN A 44 -9.38 6.49 2.55
N SER A 45 -10.55 6.04 3.01
CA SER A 45 -11.40 6.83 3.92
C SER A 45 -10.72 7.11 5.25
N LEU A 46 -9.87 6.19 5.70
CA LEU A 46 -9.07 6.34 6.91
C LEU A 46 -7.71 7.02 6.65
N SER A 47 -7.40 7.38 5.40
CA SER A 47 -6.11 7.97 4.98
C SER A 47 -4.92 7.17 5.50
N VAL A 48 -5.03 5.84 5.51
CA VAL A 48 -3.94 4.96 5.95
C VAL A 48 -2.81 5.05 4.92
N PRO A 49 -1.58 5.40 5.31
CA PRO A 49 -0.47 5.42 4.36
C PRO A 49 -0.12 4.00 3.90
N PHE A 50 0.01 3.78 2.59
CA PHE A 50 0.44 2.49 2.05
C PHE A 50 1.18 2.64 0.71
N SER A 51 1.98 1.63 0.39
CA SER A 51 2.82 1.61 -0.80
C SER A 51 2.51 0.41 -1.68
N PHE A 52 2.20 0.65 -2.96
CA PHE A 52 2.06 -0.40 -3.95
C PHE A 52 3.44 -0.81 -4.48
N MET A 53 3.67 -2.12 -4.50
CA MET A 53 4.98 -2.71 -4.81
C MET A 53 5.05 -3.29 -6.23
N TRP A 54 4.54 -2.55 -7.24
CA TRP A 54 4.71 -2.94 -8.64
C TRP A 54 5.65 -1.98 -9.37
N SER A 55 6.30 -2.49 -10.42
CA SER A 55 7.15 -1.68 -11.28
C SER A 55 6.36 -0.52 -11.93
N PRO A 56 6.82 0.74 -11.81
CA PRO A 56 6.16 1.89 -12.44
C PRO A 56 6.15 1.78 -13.98
N ALA A 57 7.02 0.95 -14.55
CA ALA A 57 7.06 0.68 -15.99
C ALA A 57 5.84 -0.14 -16.45
N PHE A 58 5.15 -0.85 -15.55
CA PHE A 58 3.96 -1.63 -15.88
C PHE A 58 2.69 -0.77 -15.78
N VAL A 59 2.53 -0.07 -14.66
CA VAL A 59 1.47 0.91 -14.45
C VAL A 59 2.07 2.13 -13.75
N PRO A 60 2.26 3.26 -14.45
CA PRO A 60 2.71 4.49 -13.81
C PRO A 60 1.64 4.97 -12.84
N LYS A 61 2.05 5.54 -11.70
CA LYS A 61 1.13 6.12 -10.70
C LYS A 61 0.23 7.14 -11.39
N PRO A 62 -1.10 6.91 -11.45
CA PRO A 62 -2.03 7.90 -11.99
C PRO A 62 -2.00 9.18 -11.13
N GLY A 63 -2.06 10.35 -11.78
CA GLY A 63 -1.97 11.65 -11.09
C GLY A 63 -3.17 11.99 -10.19
N ASP A 64 -4.22 11.17 -10.20
CA ASP A 64 -5.42 11.30 -9.37
C ASP A 64 -5.33 10.53 -8.04
N TRP A 65 -4.19 9.95 -7.72
CA TRP A 65 -3.99 9.19 -6.50
C TRP A 65 -3.70 10.07 -5.29
N PRO A 66 -4.17 9.69 -4.09
CA PRO A 66 -3.93 10.45 -2.87
C PRO A 66 -2.44 10.56 -2.53
N ASP A 67 -2.05 11.63 -1.84
CA ASP A 67 -0.66 11.85 -1.40
C ASP A 67 -0.16 10.77 -0.42
N HIS A 68 -1.06 10.11 0.32
CA HIS A 68 -0.72 9.03 1.23
C HIS A 68 -0.46 7.67 0.54
N VAL A 69 -0.62 7.60 -0.78
CA VAL A 69 -0.42 6.39 -1.57
C VAL A 69 0.82 6.55 -2.45
N GLU A 70 1.78 5.65 -2.31
CA GLU A 70 3.01 5.67 -3.12
C GLU A 70 3.14 4.40 -3.97
N VAL A 71 3.70 4.52 -5.17
CA VAL A 71 4.08 3.35 -5.99
C VAL A 71 5.60 3.26 -5.97
N VAL A 72 6.13 2.33 -5.19
CA VAL A 72 7.57 2.27 -4.84
C VAL A 72 8.40 1.37 -5.74
N GLY A 73 7.76 0.57 -6.61
CA GLY A 73 8.45 -0.38 -7.48
C GLY A 73 8.43 -1.82 -6.98
N SER A 74 9.06 -2.70 -7.75
CA SER A 74 9.21 -4.12 -7.38
C SER A 74 10.48 -4.29 -6.58
N PHE A 75 10.39 -4.98 -5.44
CA PHE A 75 11.56 -5.44 -4.71
C PHE A 75 12.11 -6.70 -5.38
N ASP A 76 13.22 -6.58 -6.10
CA ASP A 76 13.95 -7.74 -6.62
C ASP A 76 15.14 -8.04 -5.70
N PHE A 77 15.11 -9.19 -5.05
CA PHE A 77 16.16 -9.64 -4.14
C PHE A 77 17.54 -9.78 -4.84
N LYS A 78 17.57 -9.86 -6.19
CA LYS A 78 18.80 -9.95 -6.98
C LYS A 78 19.37 -8.59 -7.39
N GLN A 79 18.67 -7.49 -7.13
CA GLN A 79 19.10 -6.14 -7.53
C GLN A 79 19.93 -5.48 -6.43
N SER A 80 20.97 -6.16 -5.95
CA SER A 80 21.88 -5.66 -4.90
C SER A 80 22.87 -4.58 -5.37
N GLY A 81 22.67 -3.98 -6.55
CA GLY A 81 23.64 -3.05 -7.15
C GLY A 81 23.06 -1.76 -7.74
N GLN A 82 21.75 -1.66 -7.95
CA GLN A 82 21.09 -0.45 -8.46
C GLN A 82 19.68 -0.36 -7.86
N GLY A 83 19.62 -0.23 -6.53
CA GLY A 83 18.38 0.11 -5.85
C GLY A 83 18.03 1.57 -6.19
N THR A 84 16.79 1.81 -6.62
CA THR A 84 16.17 3.12 -6.47
C THR A 84 16.33 3.52 -5.01
N ALA A 85 17.16 4.52 -4.73
CA ALA A 85 17.48 4.91 -3.38
C ALA A 85 16.19 5.32 -2.65
N PHE A 86 15.85 4.60 -1.60
CA PHE A 86 14.81 5.00 -0.67
C PHE A 86 15.31 6.24 0.08
N ASP A 87 14.52 7.32 0.10
CA ASP A 87 14.89 8.52 0.85
C ASP A 87 14.75 8.25 2.35
N GLU A 88 15.88 8.00 2.98
CA GLU A 88 15.99 7.73 4.42
C GLU A 88 15.98 9.00 5.27
N SER A 89 16.10 10.18 4.65
CA SER A 89 16.17 11.48 5.33
C SER A 89 15.04 11.72 6.36
N PRO A 90 13.77 11.34 6.09
CA PRO A 90 12.67 11.51 7.04
C PRO A 90 12.81 10.64 8.31
N PHE A 91 13.57 9.55 8.23
CA PHE A 91 13.70 8.56 9.31
C PHE A 91 15.01 8.69 10.08
N GLY A 92 15.77 9.77 9.90
CA GLY A 92 17.08 9.95 10.53
C GLY A 92 17.09 9.76 12.05
N GLY A 93 16.03 10.20 12.75
CA GLY A 93 15.88 9.98 14.19
C GLY A 93 15.69 8.50 14.57
N LEU A 94 14.94 7.76 13.77
CA LEU A 94 14.73 6.32 13.95
C LEU A 94 16.02 5.54 13.66
N LEU A 95 16.76 5.93 12.62
CA LEU A 95 18.05 5.32 12.27
C LEU A 95 19.09 5.56 13.36
N ALA A 96 19.12 6.77 13.94
CA ALA A 96 19.99 7.08 15.07
C ALA A 96 19.64 6.27 16.32
N TRP A 97 18.34 6.01 16.57
CA TRP A 97 17.89 5.14 17.66
C TRP A 97 18.29 3.68 17.42
N LEU A 98 18.04 3.14 16.22
CA LEU A 98 18.45 1.77 15.86
C LEU A 98 19.97 1.55 15.95
N ALA A 99 20.77 2.57 15.66
CA ALA A 99 22.23 2.51 15.76
C ALA A 99 22.75 2.49 17.21
N GLN A 100 21.91 2.87 18.19
CA GLN A 100 22.30 2.90 19.61
C GLN A 100 22.04 1.59 20.35
N GLY A 101 21.26 0.67 19.77
CA GLY A 101 20.93 -0.65 20.34
C GLY A 101 19.68 -0.63 21.21
#